data_AF-A0A484FCC9-F1
#
_entry.id   AF-A0A484FCC9-F1
#
_cell.length_a   1.000
_cell.length_b   1.000
_cell.length_c   1.000
_cell.angle_alpha   90.00
_cell.angle_beta   90.00
_cell.angle_gamma   90.00
#
_symmetry.space_group_name_H-M   'P 1'
#
loop_
_entity.id
_entity.type
_entity.pdbx_description
1 polymer ?
#
loop_
_entity_poly.entity_id
_entity_poly.type
_entity_poly.pdbx_seq_one_letter_code
_entity_poly.pdbx_strand_id
1 'polypeptide(L)'
;MATQEIPRPQSSAVPAASGESGLKATKRSSEVNDKAAITTTQSHSTEGLRKRKESPCEDADITSPSNRRNPKRKATESAAVATPSAANQGATPPSVLLREALEPLGPDELQEWEGWCEVESEPAFFNAMLREMGVLDVKVQEVFCIEEGYVGQLPQPVYGFIFLYQYFTENYEDDEIVDDRDLWFANQTTANACATVAMANIIMNSDGLELGSKLLEFKVATQNLSTPLRGHALSSNMFIRSVHNSFTRRMDHLNVDLYLEGEATDAKKNKRRAPPKNTKKKKPKIDAESGFHFIAYVPANGSVWELDGLKGRPICLGPLQDGEHWTKLADPELKARMQQFEGNNIAFNLLALCKSPLTTLAENLARTMRSFELLADRARNSQGDLVELTAGEVQPLKGDDEERLAAYGLAPRDIQQAKVDSAFETQVNDPLMEKTKFWELYNKLATEQISLIRDYNSEVAALKVDDDRVKGRKKDHTPAIHCWLQKLTENGILTDWASDLQA
;
A
#
# COMPACT_ATOMS: atom_id res chain seq x y z
N MET A 1 0.99 67.42 -37.31
CA MET A 1 0.78 68.26 -36.10
C MET A 1 1.03 67.38 -34.88
N ALA A 2 1.91 67.86 -33.99
CA ALA A 2 2.30 67.40 -32.65
C ALA A 2 2.94 65.98 -32.51
N THR A 3 4.28 65.82 -32.45
CA THR A 3 5.22 65.92 -31.29
C THR A 3 4.91 64.94 -30.14
N GLN A 4 5.64 63.82 -30.03
CA GLN A 4 6.85 63.58 -29.20
C GLN A 4 6.63 63.72 -27.69
N GLU A 5 6.88 62.65 -26.93
CA GLU A 5 7.79 62.68 -25.77
C GLU A 5 8.18 61.28 -25.25
N ILE A 6 9.46 61.16 -24.90
CA ILE A 6 10.19 60.04 -24.32
C ILE A 6 10.31 60.30 -22.81
N PRO A 7 10.46 59.28 -21.95
CA PRO A 7 11.49 59.41 -20.91
C PRO A 7 12.46 58.21 -20.84
N ARG A 8 13.73 58.57 -20.68
CA ARG A 8 14.88 57.72 -20.36
C ARG A 8 15.20 57.80 -18.84
N PRO A 9 16.14 56.98 -18.32
CA PRO A 9 16.11 56.41 -16.98
C PRO A 9 16.89 57.23 -15.94
N GLN A 10 16.73 56.89 -14.65
CA GLN A 10 17.64 57.34 -13.60
C GLN A 10 18.35 56.15 -12.94
N SER A 11 19.67 56.26 -12.87
CA SER A 11 20.64 55.39 -12.22
C SER A 11 21.18 56.02 -10.94
N SER A 12 21.64 55.18 -10.02
CA SER A 12 22.65 55.46 -8.96
C SER A 12 22.17 56.40 -7.83
N ALA A 13 22.62 56.30 -6.58
CA ALA A 13 23.86 55.77 -6.05
C ALA A 13 23.75 55.44 -4.55
N VAL A 14 24.76 54.69 -4.11
CA VAL A 14 25.22 54.32 -2.76
C VAL A 14 25.41 55.56 -1.85
N PRO A 15 25.33 55.42 -0.51
CA PRO A 15 26.57 55.60 0.27
C PRO A 15 26.76 54.59 1.43
N ALA A 16 28.02 54.12 1.54
CA ALA A 16 28.69 53.63 2.75
C ALA A 16 28.96 54.84 3.71
N ALA A 17 29.37 54.78 4.97
CA ALA A 17 29.72 53.79 5.98
C ALA A 17 29.85 54.55 7.34
N SER A 18 30.04 53.78 8.42
CA SER A 18 30.75 54.08 9.67
C SER A 18 29.92 54.37 10.93
N GLY A 19 30.26 53.65 12.01
CA GLY A 19 29.85 53.92 13.38
C GLY A 19 29.74 52.67 14.25
N GLU A 20 30.86 52.28 14.88
CA GLU A 20 31.05 51.11 15.73
C GLU A 20 30.18 51.05 17.02
N SER A 21 29.96 49.83 17.51
CA SER A 21 30.36 49.32 18.85
C SER A 21 29.31 48.45 19.55
N GLY A 22 29.75 47.34 20.16
CA GLY A 22 29.04 46.75 21.31
C GLY A 22 28.64 45.27 21.27
N LEU A 23 29.63 44.38 21.32
CA LEU A 23 29.71 43.22 22.25
C LEU A 23 28.41 42.56 22.77
N LYS A 24 28.16 41.29 22.40
CA LYS A 24 28.37 40.11 23.28
C LYS A 24 27.87 38.81 22.65
N ALA A 25 28.78 37.84 22.61
CA ALA A 25 28.54 36.45 22.24
C ALA A 25 27.95 35.65 23.41
N THR A 26 27.09 34.68 23.10
CA THR A 26 27.00 33.42 23.87
C THR A 26 26.81 32.23 22.93
N LYS A 27 27.69 31.25 23.14
CA LYS A 27 27.85 30.02 22.38
C LYS A 27 26.80 28.97 22.76
N ARG A 28 26.47 28.14 21.76
CA ARG A 28 25.95 26.78 21.89
C ARG A 28 27.00 25.80 22.42
N SER A 29 26.55 24.84 23.21
CA SER A 29 27.12 23.48 23.40
C SER A 29 26.02 22.64 24.07
N SER A 30 25.40 21.68 23.39
CA SER A 30 25.77 20.26 23.33
C SER A 30 25.92 19.60 24.71
N GLU A 31 25.00 18.69 25.07
CA GLU A 31 25.27 17.26 25.25
C GLU A 31 24.15 16.52 26.00
N VAL A 32 24.09 15.24 25.68
CA VAL A 32 23.21 14.14 26.08
C VAL A 32 23.40 13.77 27.55
N ASN A 33 22.33 13.43 28.29
CA ASN A 33 22.31 12.17 29.06
C ASN A 33 20.95 11.74 29.63
N ASP A 34 20.92 10.43 29.82
CA ASP A 34 19.90 9.48 30.26
C ASP A 34 19.23 9.67 31.64
N LYS A 35 18.06 9.02 31.72
CA LYS A 35 17.46 8.28 32.86
C LYS A 35 16.79 9.01 34.05
N ALA A 36 15.51 8.64 34.18
CA ALA A 36 14.79 8.19 35.38
C ALA A 36 14.61 9.15 36.57
N ALA A 37 13.35 9.47 36.89
CA ALA A 37 12.83 9.42 38.26
C ALA A 37 11.30 9.53 38.29
N ILE A 38 10.70 8.54 38.94
CA ILE A 38 9.33 8.54 39.49
C ILE A 38 9.24 9.65 40.55
N THR A 39 8.20 10.50 40.52
CA THR A 39 7.71 11.14 41.75
C THR A 39 6.20 11.36 41.69
N THR A 40 5.51 10.66 42.58
CA THR A 40 4.16 10.88 43.08
C THR A 40 3.99 12.29 43.65
N THR A 41 2.91 12.99 43.27
CA THR A 41 2.36 14.08 44.09
C THR A 41 0.83 14.03 44.09
N GLN A 42 0.28 13.64 45.24
CA GLN A 42 -1.06 14.00 45.67
C GLN A 42 -1.15 15.51 45.89
N SER A 43 -2.28 16.14 45.56
CA SER A 43 -2.88 17.17 46.42
C SER A 43 -4.31 17.56 46.00
N HIS A 44 -5.20 17.41 46.99
CA HIS A 44 -6.26 18.32 47.43
C HIS A 44 -7.34 18.86 46.47
N SER A 45 -8.50 18.21 46.61
CA SER A 45 -9.84 18.77 46.86
C SER A 45 -9.97 20.27 47.20
N THR A 46 -10.93 20.95 46.56
CA THR A 46 -11.77 21.99 47.19
C THR A 46 -13.22 21.90 46.71
N GLU A 47 -14.12 22.15 47.65
CA GLU A 47 -15.57 22.03 47.60
C GLU A 47 -16.28 23.13 46.79
N GLY A 48 -17.46 22.80 46.26
CA GLY A 48 -18.43 23.75 45.72
C GLY A 48 -19.87 23.28 45.98
N LEU A 49 -20.41 23.65 47.14
CA LEU A 49 -21.80 23.44 47.59
C LEU A 49 -22.82 24.19 46.69
N ARG A 50 -23.86 23.51 46.19
CA ARG A 50 -25.19 24.12 45.94
C ARG A 50 -26.37 23.17 46.24
N LYS A 51 -27.02 23.49 47.36
CA LYS A 51 -28.37 23.23 47.91
C LYS A 51 -29.37 22.28 47.21
N ARG A 52 -29.86 21.35 48.04
CA ARG A 52 -31.06 20.49 47.99
C ARG A 52 -32.40 21.22 47.76
N LYS A 53 -33.35 20.48 47.16
CA LYS A 53 -34.78 20.49 47.49
C LYS A 53 -35.24 19.04 47.67
N GLU A 54 -35.82 18.74 48.84
CA GLU A 54 -36.50 17.48 49.24
C GLU A 54 -37.95 17.51 48.69
N SER A 55 -38.79 16.47 48.54
CA SER A 55 -38.99 15.11 49.07
C SER A 55 -40.03 14.39 48.14
N PRO A 56 -40.66 13.22 48.43
CA PRO A 56 -40.37 12.12 49.37
C PRO A 56 -40.39 10.71 48.73
N CYS A 57 -39.96 9.71 49.51
CA CYS A 57 -40.06 8.27 49.25
C CYS A 57 -41.51 7.76 49.23
N GLU A 58 -41.78 6.78 48.36
CA GLU A 58 -42.75 5.70 48.58
C GLU A 58 -42.15 4.36 48.15
N ASP A 59 -42.61 3.33 48.85
CA ASP A 59 -42.00 2.02 49.06
C ASP A 59 -41.91 1.10 47.83
N ALA A 60 -40.94 0.20 47.94
CA ALA A 60 -40.66 -0.91 47.05
C ALA A 60 -41.81 -1.91 46.99
N ASP A 61 -42.15 -2.36 45.78
CA ASP A 61 -42.79 -3.64 45.56
C ASP A 61 -42.04 -4.46 44.50
N ILE A 62 -41.89 -5.73 44.81
CA ILE A 62 -41.05 -6.73 44.17
C ILE A 62 -41.81 -7.30 42.97
N THR A 63 -41.33 -7.12 41.74
CA THR A 63 -41.61 -8.08 40.65
C THR A 63 -40.48 -8.16 39.61
N SER A 64 -40.11 -9.40 39.33
CA SER A 64 -39.10 -9.96 38.42
C SER A 64 -38.97 -9.32 37.02
N PRO A 65 -37.75 -9.25 36.44
CA PRO A 65 -37.57 -9.16 35.00
C PRO A 65 -37.42 -10.54 34.35
N SER A 66 -38.24 -10.71 33.32
CA SER A 66 -38.37 -11.82 32.38
C SER A 66 -37.07 -12.38 31.79
N ASN A 67 -37.00 -13.71 31.76
CA ASN A 67 -36.05 -14.55 31.00
C ASN A 67 -35.87 -14.08 29.54
N ARG A 68 -34.70 -13.51 29.22
CA ARG A 68 -34.16 -13.52 27.84
C ARG A 68 -33.39 -14.84 27.65
N ARG A 69 -34.02 -15.78 26.95
CA ARG A 69 -33.40 -17.06 26.56
C ARG A 69 -32.32 -16.82 25.50
N ASN A 70 -31.06 -17.11 25.85
CA ASN A 70 -29.96 -17.27 24.90
C ASN A 70 -30.17 -18.54 24.05
N PRO A 71 -29.99 -18.51 22.72
CA PRO A 71 -29.99 -19.71 21.90
C PRO A 71 -28.62 -20.41 21.98
N LYS A 72 -28.37 -21.14 23.07
CA LYS A 72 -27.31 -22.17 23.13
C LYS A 72 -27.96 -23.53 23.02
N ARG A 73 -27.70 -24.23 21.91
CA ARG A 73 -27.61 -25.70 21.71
C ARG A 73 -28.01 -26.06 20.28
N LYS A 74 -27.02 -26.12 19.38
CA LYS A 74 -27.09 -26.97 18.19
C LYS A 74 -25.73 -27.45 17.68
N ALA A 75 -24.71 -27.44 18.53
CA ALA A 75 -23.39 -28.00 18.22
C ALA A 75 -23.18 -29.41 18.82
N THR A 76 -24.09 -29.88 19.68
CA THR A 76 -23.92 -31.15 20.43
C THR A 76 -24.68 -32.34 19.85
N GLU A 77 -25.54 -32.17 18.84
CA GLU A 77 -26.34 -33.29 18.29
C GLU A 77 -25.74 -33.92 17.01
N SER A 78 -24.88 -33.21 16.27
CA SER A 78 -24.29 -33.75 15.03
C SER A 78 -23.16 -34.75 15.28
N ALA A 79 -22.61 -34.82 16.49
CA ALA A 79 -21.52 -35.73 16.85
C ALA A 79 -22.00 -37.12 17.33
N ALA A 80 -23.31 -37.34 17.49
CA ALA A 80 -23.86 -38.55 18.12
C ALA A 80 -24.25 -39.65 17.12
N VAL A 81 -24.02 -39.47 15.81
CA VAL A 81 -24.31 -40.50 14.78
C VAL A 81 -23.01 -40.88 14.06
N ALA A 82 -22.05 -41.40 14.81
CA ALA A 82 -20.94 -42.17 14.25
C ALA A 82 -21.00 -43.58 14.87
N THR A 83 -21.37 -44.55 14.05
CA THR A 83 -21.41 -45.99 14.37
C THR A 83 -20.05 -46.48 14.90
N PRO A 84 -20.02 -47.32 15.96
CA PRO A 84 -18.77 -47.80 16.54
C PRO A 84 -18.28 -49.03 15.75
N SER A 85 -17.57 -48.81 14.65
CA SER A 85 -16.86 -49.90 13.98
C SER A 85 -15.60 -49.40 13.28
N ALA A 86 -14.58 -49.10 14.10
CA ALA A 86 -13.15 -49.10 13.73
C ALA A 86 -12.29 -48.80 14.97
N ALA A 87 -12.50 -49.52 16.07
CA ALA A 87 -11.62 -49.45 17.22
C ALA A 87 -10.38 -50.33 16.97
N ASN A 88 -9.40 -49.83 16.20
CA ASN A 88 -7.97 -50.20 16.35
C ASN A 88 -6.99 -49.39 15.46
N GLN A 89 -7.09 -48.07 15.44
CA GLN A 89 -5.97 -47.21 15.04
C GLN A 89 -5.86 -46.14 16.13
N GLY A 90 -4.67 -45.95 16.70
CA GLY A 90 -4.46 -45.04 17.84
C GLY A 90 -5.08 -43.67 17.55
N ALA A 91 -5.99 -43.22 18.42
CA ALA A 91 -6.70 -41.97 18.22
C ALA A 91 -5.69 -40.82 18.08
N THR A 92 -5.71 -40.14 16.93
CA THR A 92 -4.83 -39.02 16.65
C THR A 92 -5.01 -37.95 17.73
N PRO A 93 -3.94 -37.46 18.38
CA PRO A 93 -4.05 -36.46 19.43
C PRO A 93 -4.81 -35.22 18.94
N PRO A 94 -5.66 -34.57 19.77
CA PRO A 94 -6.41 -33.38 19.35
C PRO A 94 -5.53 -32.24 18.81
N SER A 95 -4.29 -32.13 19.29
CA SER A 95 -3.30 -31.16 18.80
C SER A 95 -2.82 -31.42 17.37
N VAL A 96 -2.83 -32.68 16.93
CA VAL A 96 -2.48 -33.07 15.56
C VAL A 96 -3.66 -32.78 14.63
N LEU A 97 -4.89 -33.10 15.06
CA LEU A 97 -6.10 -32.79 14.30
C LEU A 97 -6.29 -31.27 14.12
N LEU A 98 -6.01 -30.47 15.15
CA LEU A 98 -6.06 -29.01 15.05
C LEU A 98 -5.02 -28.48 14.06
N ARG A 99 -3.83 -29.08 14.02
CA ARG A 99 -2.80 -28.69 13.07
C ARG A 99 -3.25 -28.98 11.64
N GLU A 100 -3.68 -30.22 11.39
CA GLU A 100 -4.17 -30.68 10.09
C GLU A 100 -5.36 -29.83 9.59
N ALA A 101 -6.32 -29.50 10.48
CA ALA A 101 -7.47 -28.67 10.12
C ALA A 101 -7.12 -27.22 9.75
N LEU A 102 -5.98 -26.71 10.23
CA LEU A 102 -5.50 -25.34 9.99
C LEU A 102 -4.32 -25.29 9.01
N GLU A 103 -3.98 -26.42 8.38
CA GLU A 103 -2.96 -26.41 7.34
C GLU A 103 -3.37 -25.47 6.19
N PRO A 104 -2.40 -24.71 5.62
CA PRO A 104 -2.68 -23.88 4.47
C PRO A 104 -3.29 -24.70 3.33
N LEU A 105 -4.25 -24.10 2.62
CA LEU A 105 -4.82 -24.68 1.41
C LEU A 105 -3.71 -25.04 0.40
N GLY A 106 -3.83 -26.21 -0.21
CA GLY A 106 -3.01 -26.57 -1.35
C GLY A 106 -3.30 -25.67 -2.56
N PRO A 107 -2.40 -25.58 -3.56
CA PRO A 107 -2.63 -24.76 -4.75
C PRO A 107 -3.91 -25.11 -5.51
N ASP A 108 -4.21 -26.41 -5.64
CA ASP A 108 -5.41 -26.90 -6.35
C ASP A 108 -6.68 -26.53 -5.58
N GLU A 109 -6.67 -26.73 -4.26
CA GLU A 109 -7.82 -26.38 -3.39
C GLU A 109 -8.08 -24.87 -3.38
N LEU A 110 -7.01 -24.06 -3.39
CA LEU A 110 -7.11 -22.60 -3.45
C LEU A 110 -7.72 -22.13 -4.77
N GLN A 111 -7.39 -22.82 -5.88
CA GLN A 111 -7.91 -22.50 -7.20
C GLN A 111 -9.41 -22.85 -7.32
N GLU A 112 -9.81 -23.98 -6.76
CA GLU A 112 -11.20 -24.44 -6.74
C GLU A 112 -12.09 -23.63 -5.78
N TRP A 113 -11.54 -23.10 -4.68
CA TRP A 113 -12.32 -22.32 -3.72
C TRP A 113 -12.87 -21.03 -4.33
N GLU A 114 -14.18 -20.80 -4.18
CA GLU A 114 -14.90 -19.74 -4.90
C GLU A 114 -14.96 -18.39 -4.19
N GLY A 115 -14.63 -18.36 -2.90
CA GLY A 115 -14.73 -17.18 -2.08
C GLY A 115 -13.63 -16.14 -2.34
N TRP A 116 -13.81 -14.99 -1.71
CA TRP A 116 -12.84 -13.91 -1.66
C TRP A 116 -12.59 -13.56 -0.20
N CYS A 117 -11.34 -13.64 0.23
CA CYS A 117 -10.94 -13.24 1.56
C CYS A 117 -10.71 -11.72 1.63
N GLU A 118 -10.95 -11.11 2.79
CA GLU A 118 -10.57 -9.72 2.99
C GLU A 118 -9.04 -9.61 3.05
N VAL A 119 -8.48 -8.63 2.32
CA VAL A 119 -7.04 -8.35 2.28
C VAL A 119 -6.77 -7.00 2.92
N GLU A 120 -5.72 -6.95 3.74
CA GLU A 120 -5.29 -5.74 4.44
C GLU A 120 -4.75 -4.70 3.44
N SER A 121 -5.02 -3.41 3.70
CA SER A 121 -4.53 -2.30 2.88
C SER A 121 -3.08 -1.95 3.19
N GLU A 122 -2.17 -2.87 2.85
CA GLU A 122 -0.73 -2.70 3.06
C GLU A 122 0.04 -2.87 1.74
N PRO A 123 1.01 -1.99 1.42
CA PRO A 123 1.77 -2.04 0.17
C PRO A 123 2.36 -3.42 -0.16
N ALA A 124 2.85 -4.14 0.84
CA ALA A 124 3.46 -5.46 0.66
C ALA A 124 2.52 -6.47 -0.03
N PHE A 125 1.22 -6.47 0.33
CA PHE A 125 0.24 -7.38 -0.27
C PHE A 125 -0.09 -6.98 -1.71
N PHE A 126 -0.19 -5.68 -1.99
CA PHE A 126 -0.42 -5.19 -3.35
C PHE A 126 0.78 -5.45 -4.27
N ASN A 127 2.00 -5.22 -3.77
CA ASN A 127 3.25 -5.56 -4.48
C ASN A 127 3.32 -7.04 -4.82
N ALA A 128 3.04 -7.90 -3.85
CA ALA A 128 3.05 -9.34 -4.08
C ALA A 128 1.94 -9.79 -5.04
N MET A 129 0.72 -9.25 -4.92
CA MET A 129 -0.38 -9.51 -5.86
C MET A 129 0.00 -9.13 -7.30
N LEU A 130 0.49 -7.92 -7.54
CA LEU A 130 0.85 -7.46 -8.88
C LEU A 130 1.93 -8.34 -9.52
N ARG A 131 2.95 -8.71 -8.72
CA ARG A 131 4.03 -9.59 -9.17
C ARG A 131 3.55 -11.01 -9.46
N GLU A 132 2.71 -11.59 -8.61
CA GLU A 132 2.12 -12.93 -8.85
C GLU A 132 1.12 -12.92 -10.03
N MET A 133 0.46 -11.80 -10.29
CA MET A 133 -0.37 -11.61 -11.49
C MET A 133 0.45 -11.47 -12.78
N GLY A 134 1.75 -11.18 -12.68
CA GLY A 134 2.68 -11.05 -13.80
C GLY A 134 2.88 -9.63 -14.33
N VAL A 135 2.46 -8.61 -13.56
CA VAL A 135 2.70 -7.20 -13.91
C VAL A 135 4.16 -6.85 -13.62
N LEU A 136 4.84 -6.26 -14.62
CA LEU A 136 6.25 -5.89 -14.51
C LEU A 136 6.42 -4.41 -14.17
N ASP A 137 7.59 -4.08 -13.61
CA ASP A 137 8.03 -2.71 -13.34
C ASP A 137 7.02 -1.83 -12.57
N VAL A 138 6.31 -2.42 -11.60
CA VAL A 138 5.36 -1.70 -10.74
C VAL A 138 5.74 -1.82 -9.28
N LYS A 139 5.46 -0.77 -8.51
CA LYS A 139 5.63 -0.69 -7.07
C LYS A 139 4.46 0.08 -6.48
N VAL A 140 3.89 -0.46 -5.42
CA VAL A 140 2.90 0.17 -4.56
C VAL A 140 3.60 0.68 -3.31
N GLN A 141 3.28 1.91 -2.92
CA GLN A 141 3.75 2.49 -1.67
C GLN A 141 2.69 3.37 -1.03
N GLU A 142 2.78 3.53 0.27
CA GLU A 142 1.88 4.41 1.02
C GLU A 142 2.21 5.89 0.75
N VAL A 143 1.16 6.70 0.71
CA VAL A 143 1.22 8.15 0.50
C VAL A 143 0.73 8.85 1.75
N PHE A 144 1.64 9.55 2.42
CA PHE A 144 1.31 10.31 3.64
C PHE A 144 0.84 11.74 3.37
N CYS A 145 1.19 12.29 2.21
CA CYS A 145 0.85 13.65 1.82
C CYS A 145 0.66 13.74 0.29
N ILE A 146 -0.32 14.51 -0.16
CA ILE A 146 -0.66 14.72 -1.59
C ILE A 146 -0.13 16.04 -2.14
N GLU A 147 0.72 16.74 -1.37
CA GLU A 147 1.43 17.92 -1.84
C GLU A 147 2.35 17.61 -3.03
N GLU A 148 2.43 18.54 -3.98
CA GLU A 148 3.21 18.41 -5.22
C GLU A 148 4.68 18.02 -4.95
N GLY A 149 5.28 18.58 -3.89
CA GLY A 149 6.65 18.26 -3.49
C GLY A 149 6.85 16.82 -2.99
N TYR A 150 5.84 16.20 -2.38
CA TYR A 150 5.90 14.80 -1.94
C TYR A 150 5.61 13.85 -3.11
N VAL A 151 4.57 14.15 -3.89
CA VAL A 151 4.21 13.35 -5.08
C VAL A 151 5.36 13.31 -6.09
N GLY A 152 6.10 14.41 -6.26
CA GLY A 152 7.28 14.47 -7.12
C GLY A 152 8.46 13.60 -6.64
N GLN A 153 8.48 13.17 -5.38
CA GLN A 153 9.49 12.24 -4.84
C GLN A 153 9.09 10.77 -5.02
N LEU A 154 7.82 10.49 -5.35
CA LEU A 154 7.37 9.14 -5.68
C LEU A 154 8.07 8.66 -6.96
N PRO A 155 8.36 7.36 -7.09
CA PRO A 155 8.84 6.80 -8.34
C PRO A 155 7.90 7.14 -9.51
N GLN A 156 8.46 7.62 -10.62
CA GLN A 156 7.69 8.10 -11.76
C GLN A 156 7.74 7.11 -12.93
N PRO A 157 6.68 7.02 -13.75
CA PRO A 157 5.37 7.67 -13.56
C PRO A 157 4.58 7.06 -12.39
N VAL A 158 3.72 7.88 -11.77
CA VAL A 158 2.65 7.40 -10.89
C VAL A 158 1.47 7.00 -11.77
N TYR A 159 1.14 5.71 -11.81
CA TYR A 159 0.07 5.13 -12.61
C TYR A 159 -1.32 5.40 -12.03
N GLY A 160 -1.44 5.56 -10.71
CA GLY A 160 -2.71 5.87 -10.07
C GLY A 160 -2.63 5.82 -8.55
N PHE A 161 -3.70 6.29 -7.91
CA PHE A 161 -3.87 6.23 -6.47
C PHE A 161 -5.02 5.29 -6.09
N ILE A 162 -4.85 4.58 -4.98
CA ILE A 162 -5.88 3.77 -4.35
C ILE A 162 -6.19 4.43 -3.00
N PHE A 163 -7.42 4.92 -2.84
CA PHE A 163 -7.91 5.51 -1.60
C PHE A 163 -8.84 4.53 -0.89
N LEU A 164 -8.52 4.19 0.35
CA LEU A 164 -9.34 3.38 1.24
C LEU A 164 -9.99 4.28 2.28
N TYR A 165 -11.29 4.11 2.49
CA TYR A 165 -12.03 4.76 3.57
C TYR A 165 -13.08 3.82 4.16
N GLN A 166 -13.55 4.11 5.37
CA GLN A 166 -14.67 3.37 5.94
C GLN A 166 -15.97 3.72 5.21
N TYR A 167 -16.63 2.72 4.62
CA TYR A 167 -17.82 2.93 3.84
C TYR A 167 -18.97 3.46 4.71
N PHE A 168 -19.79 4.33 4.14
CA PHE A 168 -21.08 4.69 4.69
C PHE A 168 -22.07 4.80 3.54
N THR A 169 -23.35 4.55 3.80
CA THR A 169 -24.39 4.72 2.77
C THR A 169 -24.41 6.16 2.28
N GLU A 170 -23.76 6.40 1.15
CA GLU A 170 -23.92 7.59 0.33
C GLU A 170 -25.11 7.34 -0.62
N ASN A 171 -25.99 8.34 -0.73
CA ASN A 171 -26.89 8.35 -1.88
C ASN A 171 -26.03 8.82 -3.06
N TYR A 172 -25.51 7.88 -3.85
CA TYR A 172 -25.00 8.23 -5.17
C TYR A 172 -26.19 8.78 -5.95
N GLU A 173 -26.27 10.10 -6.08
CA GLU A 173 -27.05 10.69 -7.15
C GLU A 173 -26.37 10.21 -8.44
N ASP A 174 -27.14 9.67 -9.39
CA ASP A 174 -26.60 9.25 -10.68
C ASP A 174 -26.01 10.49 -11.36
N ASP A 175 -24.72 10.73 -11.14
CA ASP A 175 -24.03 11.89 -11.72
C ASP A 175 -24.10 11.74 -13.25
N GLU A 176 -24.82 12.68 -13.88
CA GLU A 176 -25.02 12.73 -15.32
C GLU A 176 -23.73 13.20 -16.02
N ILE A 177 -22.76 12.31 -16.19
CA ILE A 177 -21.76 12.42 -17.26
C ILE A 177 -21.52 11.04 -17.86
N VAL A 178 -22.08 10.82 -19.06
CA VAL A 178 -21.70 9.73 -19.96
C VAL A 178 -20.47 10.20 -20.70
N ASP A 179 -19.33 9.57 -20.47
CA ASP A 179 -18.15 9.75 -21.30
C ASP A 179 -17.95 8.48 -22.13
N ASP A 180 -17.75 8.69 -23.43
CA ASP A 180 -17.68 7.71 -24.52
C ASP A 180 -16.24 7.25 -24.81
N ARG A 181 -15.28 7.64 -23.96
CA ARG A 181 -13.89 7.18 -24.06
C ARG A 181 -13.75 5.71 -23.66
N ASP A 182 -12.93 4.99 -24.43
CA ASP A 182 -12.58 3.56 -24.22
C ASP A 182 -11.79 3.36 -22.91
N LEU A 183 -12.50 3.37 -21.78
CA LEU A 183 -11.95 3.18 -20.44
C LEU A 183 -12.28 1.78 -19.91
N TRP A 184 -11.26 1.09 -19.39
CA TRP A 184 -11.46 -0.18 -18.70
C TRP A 184 -11.90 0.09 -17.26
N PHE A 185 -13.19 -0.02 -17.00
CA PHE A 185 -13.79 0.10 -15.67
C PHE A 185 -14.63 -1.14 -15.35
N ALA A 186 -14.39 -1.73 -14.18
CA ALA A 186 -15.12 -2.87 -13.66
C ALA A 186 -15.82 -2.51 -12.34
N ASN A 187 -17.09 -2.90 -12.24
CA ASN A 187 -17.83 -2.81 -10.98
C ASN A 187 -17.41 -3.92 -10.01
N GLN A 188 -17.52 -3.63 -8.72
CA GLN A 188 -17.38 -4.66 -7.71
C GLN A 188 -18.66 -5.51 -7.67
N THR A 189 -18.51 -6.81 -7.97
CA THR A 189 -19.63 -7.77 -8.02
C THR A 189 -19.60 -8.80 -6.90
N THR A 190 -18.52 -8.83 -6.12
CA THR A 190 -18.34 -9.75 -5.00
C THR A 190 -17.78 -9.00 -3.78
N ALA A 191 -18.14 -9.46 -2.59
CA ALA A 191 -17.56 -8.94 -1.35
C ALA A 191 -16.04 -9.24 -1.31
N ASN A 192 -15.29 -8.45 -0.54
CA ASN A 192 -13.86 -8.60 -0.27
C ASN A 192 -12.89 -8.47 -1.48
N ALA A 193 -13.38 -8.38 -2.72
CA ALA A 193 -12.53 -8.19 -3.91
C ALA A 193 -12.15 -6.71 -4.19
N CYS A 194 -12.55 -5.78 -3.32
CA CYS A 194 -12.43 -4.33 -3.53
C CYS A 194 -10.98 -3.89 -3.85
N ALA A 195 -9.99 -4.43 -3.14
CA ALA A 195 -8.57 -4.17 -3.38
C ALA A 195 -8.15 -4.55 -4.81
N THR A 196 -8.52 -5.75 -5.27
CA THR A 196 -8.19 -6.23 -6.62
C THR A 196 -8.95 -5.50 -7.71
N VAL A 197 -10.21 -5.12 -7.47
CA VAL A 197 -10.99 -4.31 -8.40
C VAL A 197 -10.36 -2.93 -8.59
N ALA A 198 -10.00 -2.24 -7.50
CA ALA A 198 -9.34 -0.94 -7.56
C ALA A 198 -7.99 -1.02 -8.29
N MET A 199 -7.18 -2.04 -7.98
CA MET A 199 -5.91 -2.29 -8.65
C MET A 199 -6.08 -2.57 -10.15
N ALA A 200 -7.05 -3.40 -10.53
CA ALA A 200 -7.38 -3.69 -11.93
C ALA A 200 -7.82 -2.44 -12.69
N ASN A 201 -8.66 -1.60 -12.06
CA ASN A 201 -9.11 -0.33 -12.63
C ASN A 201 -7.95 0.66 -12.88
N ILE A 202 -6.80 0.53 -12.21
CA ILE A 202 -5.60 1.33 -12.51
C ILE A 202 -4.78 0.68 -13.62
N ILE A 203 -4.31 -0.56 -13.41
CA ILE A 203 -3.33 -1.19 -14.30
C ILE A 203 -3.88 -1.40 -15.71
N MET A 204 -5.19 -1.68 -15.84
CA MET A 204 -5.81 -1.87 -17.15
C MET A 204 -5.91 -0.58 -17.97
N ASN A 205 -5.75 0.59 -17.36
CA ASN A 205 -5.76 1.89 -18.03
C ASN A 205 -4.39 2.57 -18.08
N SER A 206 -3.33 1.89 -17.60
CA SER A 206 -1.98 2.46 -17.53
C SER A 206 -1.23 2.25 -18.85
N ASP A 207 -0.92 3.34 -19.55
CA ASP A 207 -0.16 3.30 -20.80
C ASP A 207 1.30 2.88 -20.56
N GLY A 208 1.81 1.96 -21.39
CA GLY A 208 3.18 1.47 -21.31
C GLY A 208 3.48 0.48 -20.17
N LEU A 209 2.48 0.11 -19.36
CA LEU A 209 2.62 -0.90 -18.32
C LEU A 209 2.48 -2.32 -18.90
N GLU A 210 3.45 -3.18 -18.60
CA GLU A 210 3.42 -4.58 -19.04
C GLU A 210 2.62 -5.46 -18.06
N LEU A 211 1.39 -5.82 -18.45
CA LEU A 211 0.46 -6.58 -17.60
C LEU A 211 0.80 -8.08 -17.45
N GLY A 212 1.66 -8.61 -18.31
CA GLY A 212 1.85 -10.06 -18.47
C GLY A 212 0.75 -10.72 -19.31
N SER A 213 0.98 -11.95 -19.76
CA SER A 213 0.14 -12.63 -20.76
C SER A 213 -1.30 -12.87 -20.29
N LYS A 214 -1.49 -13.36 -19.06
CA LYS A 214 -2.81 -13.71 -18.51
C LYS A 214 -3.71 -12.49 -18.31
N LEU A 215 -3.17 -11.40 -17.75
CA LEU A 215 -3.93 -10.17 -17.57
C LEU A 215 -4.18 -9.45 -18.88
N LEU A 216 -3.24 -9.51 -19.84
CA LEU A 216 -3.45 -8.95 -21.18
C LEU A 216 -4.58 -9.70 -21.91
N GLU A 217 -4.57 -11.03 -21.89
CA GLU A 217 -5.66 -11.86 -22.44
C GLU A 217 -7.00 -11.50 -21.78
N PHE A 218 -7.02 -11.37 -20.45
CA PHE A 218 -8.20 -10.96 -19.71
C PHE A 218 -8.69 -9.55 -20.09
N LYS A 219 -7.78 -8.57 -20.25
CA LYS A 219 -8.11 -7.21 -20.69
C LYS A 219 -8.79 -7.23 -22.07
N VAL A 220 -8.20 -7.93 -23.02
CA VAL A 220 -8.73 -8.05 -24.40
C VAL A 220 -10.08 -8.76 -24.41
N ALA A 221 -10.24 -9.84 -23.64
CA ALA A 221 -11.50 -10.59 -23.57
C ALA A 221 -12.64 -9.79 -22.93
N THR A 222 -12.32 -8.83 -22.05
CA THR A 222 -13.31 -8.08 -21.27
C THR A 222 -13.58 -6.65 -21.75
N GLN A 223 -12.75 -6.10 -22.66
CA GLN A 223 -12.83 -4.69 -23.09
C GLN A 223 -14.23 -4.28 -23.59
N ASN A 224 -14.92 -5.19 -24.29
CA ASN A 224 -16.22 -4.93 -24.91
C ASN A 224 -17.42 -5.29 -24.01
N LEU A 225 -17.17 -5.80 -22.80
CA LEU A 225 -18.25 -6.11 -21.85
C LEU A 225 -18.72 -4.83 -21.15
N SER A 226 -19.97 -4.84 -20.66
CA SER A 226 -20.46 -3.79 -19.77
C SER A 226 -19.71 -3.83 -18.43
N THR A 227 -19.67 -2.70 -17.73
CA THR A 227 -18.90 -2.55 -16.48
C THR A 227 -19.28 -3.57 -15.39
N PRO A 228 -20.56 -3.99 -15.22
CA PRO A 228 -20.90 -5.06 -14.28
C PRO A 228 -20.48 -6.45 -14.79
N LEU A 229 -20.54 -6.70 -16.10
CA LEU A 229 -20.08 -7.96 -16.68
C LEU A 229 -18.55 -8.09 -16.63
N ARG A 230 -17.80 -7.00 -16.79
CA ARG A 230 -16.35 -6.97 -16.51
C ARG A 230 -16.06 -7.31 -15.06
N GLY A 231 -16.82 -6.71 -14.14
CA GLY A 231 -16.76 -7.03 -12.72
C GLY A 231 -17.02 -8.50 -12.40
N HIS A 232 -18.01 -9.11 -13.07
CA HIS A 232 -18.32 -10.53 -12.93
C HIS A 232 -17.23 -11.43 -13.53
N ALA A 233 -16.69 -11.06 -14.70
CA ALA A 233 -15.58 -11.76 -15.32
C ALA A 233 -14.33 -11.72 -14.44
N LEU A 234 -14.09 -10.62 -13.72
CA LEU A 234 -13.00 -10.49 -12.76
C LEU A 234 -13.23 -11.39 -11.54
N SER A 235 -14.43 -11.37 -10.95
CA SER A 235 -14.72 -12.16 -9.75
C SER A 235 -14.76 -13.67 -9.99
N SER A 236 -15.06 -14.09 -11.22
CA SER A 236 -15.05 -15.50 -11.67
C SER A 236 -13.70 -15.96 -12.24
N ASN A 237 -12.73 -15.06 -12.40
CA ASN A 237 -11.42 -15.42 -12.92
C ASN A 237 -10.61 -16.19 -11.85
N MET A 238 -10.47 -17.50 -12.05
CA MET A 238 -9.75 -18.37 -11.12
C MET A 238 -8.32 -17.90 -10.86
N PHE A 239 -7.59 -17.44 -11.87
CA PHE A 239 -6.20 -17.00 -11.70
C PHE A 239 -6.11 -15.76 -10.81
N ILE A 240 -6.90 -14.73 -11.11
CA ILE A 240 -6.92 -13.47 -10.33
C ILE A 240 -7.34 -13.76 -8.88
N ARG A 241 -8.41 -14.54 -8.70
CA ARG A 241 -8.91 -14.94 -7.37
C ARG A 241 -7.88 -15.75 -6.58
N SER A 242 -7.21 -16.70 -7.22
CA SER A 242 -6.17 -17.52 -6.57
C SER A 242 -5.01 -16.66 -6.09
N VAL A 243 -4.56 -15.69 -6.89
CA VAL A 243 -3.49 -14.76 -6.49
C VAL A 243 -3.96 -13.88 -5.33
N HIS A 244 -5.17 -13.34 -5.38
CA HIS A 244 -5.73 -12.54 -4.28
C HIS A 244 -5.77 -13.32 -2.95
N ASN A 245 -6.23 -14.58 -3.00
CA ASN A 245 -6.33 -15.44 -1.82
C ASN A 245 -4.98 -16.10 -1.44
N SER A 246 -3.91 -15.99 -2.24
CA SER A 246 -2.65 -16.69 -1.99
C SER A 246 -1.97 -16.26 -0.69
N PHE A 247 -2.35 -15.10 -0.16
CA PHE A 247 -1.79 -14.48 1.04
C PHE A 247 -2.60 -14.71 2.32
N THR A 248 -3.72 -15.42 2.23
CA THR A 248 -4.64 -15.60 3.35
C THR A 248 -4.45 -16.96 4.03
N ARG A 249 -4.93 -17.06 5.26
CA ARG A 249 -4.81 -18.26 6.11
C ARG A 249 -6.01 -19.17 5.87
N ARG A 250 -5.87 -20.45 6.22
CA ARG A 250 -7.01 -21.39 6.25
C ARG A 250 -8.18 -20.85 7.06
N MET A 251 -7.89 -20.22 8.20
CA MET A 251 -8.91 -19.60 9.05
C MET A 251 -9.67 -18.47 8.35
N ASP A 252 -9.02 -17.69 7.49
CA ASP A 252 -9.67 -16.60 6.75
C ASP A 252 -10.73 -17.16 5.78
N HIS A 253 -10.41 -18.25 5.09
CA HIS A 253 -11.34 -18.97 4.21
C HIS A 253 -12.53 -19.54 4.99
N LEU A 254 -12.26 -20.22 6.11
CA LEU A 254 -13.30 -20.77 6.97
C LEU A 254 -14.22 -19.69 7.55
N ASN A 255 -13.68 -18.52 7.88
CA ASN A 255 -14.48 -17.38 8.34
C ASN A 255 -15.40 -16.84 7.24
N VAL A 256 -14.91 -16.76 6.00
CA VAL A 256 -15.73 -16.37 4.85
C VAL A 256 -16.86 -17.38 4.64
N ASP A 257 -16.54 -18.68 4.64
CA ASP A 257 -17.55 -19.74 4.50
C ASP A 257 -18.60 -19.70 5.61
N LEU A 258 -18.16 -19.50 6.87
CA LEU A 258 -19.06 -19.37 8.02
C LEU A 258 -19.97 -18.15 7.91
N TYR A 259 -19.43 -17.02 7.46
CA TYR A 259 -20.21 -15.80 7.23
C TYR A 259 -21.29 -16.03 6.16
N LEU A 260 -20.91 -16.60 5.02
CA LEU A 260 -21.82 -16.94 3.92
C LEU A 260 -22.89 -17.94 4.35
N GLU A 261 -22.55 -18.94 5.16
CA GLU A 261 -23.53 -19.85 5.75
C GLU A 261 -24.53 -19.09 6.64
N GLY A 262 -24.03 -18.18 7.47
CA GLY A 262 -24.84 -17.26 8.29
C GLY A 262 -25.86 -16.50 7.45
N GLU A 263 -25.39 -15.77 6.43
CA GLU A 263 -26.24 -15.00 5.52
C GLU A 263 -27.27 -15.89 4.80
N ALA A 264 -26.87 -17.05 4.31
CA ALA A 264 -27.76 -17.98 3.64
C ALA A 264 -28.86 -18.50 4.58
N THR A 265 -28.53 -18.79 5.84
CA THR A 265 -29.52 -19.22 6.84
C THR A 265 -30.48 -18.09 7.21
N ASP A 266 -30.01 -16.86 7.32
CA ASP A 266 -30.84 -15.71 7.66
C ASP A 266 -31.73 -15.27 6.50
N ALA A 267 -31.23 -15.32 5.26
CA ALA A 267 -32.04 -15.14 4.07
C ALA A 267 -33.18 -16.18 3.99
N LYS A 268 -32.91 -17.45 4.35
CA LYS A 268 -33.94 -18.50 4.45
C LYS A 268 -34.96 -18.22 5.56
N LYS A 269 -34.56 -17.66 6.71
CA LYS A 269 -35.48 -17.25 7.79
C LYS A 269 -36.33 -16.05 7.36
N ASN A 270 -35.75 -15.07 6.68
CA ASN A 270 -36.42 -13.85 6.23
C ASN A 270 -37.40 -14.12 5.09
N LYS A 271 -37.11 -15.06 4.16
CA LYS A 271 -38.08 -15.54 3.16
C LYS A 271 -39.32 -16.21 3.77
N ARG A 272 -39.25 -16.67 5.03
CA ARG A 272 -40.40 -17.26 5.76
C ARG A 272 -41.21 -16.21 6.55
N ARG A 273 -40.79 -14.95 6.56
CA ARG A 273 -41.52 -13.83 7.16
C ARG A 273 -42.22 -13.02 6.07
N ALA A 274 -43.49 -12.64 6.29
CA ALA A 274 -44.26 -11.80 5.37
C ALA A 274 -43.59 -10.43 5.16
N PRO A 275 -43.74 -9.78 3.99
CA PRO A 275 -43.04 -8.54 3.69
C PRO A 275 -43.40 -7.44 4.69
N PRO A 276 -42.43 -6.67 5.21
CA PRO A 276 -42.72 -5.55 6.10
C PRO A 276 -43.47 -4.47 5.31
N LYS A 277 -44.65 -4.08 5.81
CA LYS A 277 -45.35 -2.88 5.33
C LYS A 277 -44.59 -1.64 5.80
N ASN A 278 -44.17 -0.82 4.83
CA ASN A 278 -43.65 0.54 4.98
C ASN A 278 -42.44 0.73 5.90
N THR A 279 -41.24 0.76 5.33
CA THR A 279 -40.08 1.39 5.97
C THR A 279 -39.77 2.72 5.27
N LYS A 280 -40.06 3.82 5.97
CA LYS A 280 -39.58 5.17 5.64
C LYS A 280 -38.06 5.14 5.42
N LYS A 281 -37.58 5.88 4.40
CA LYS A 281 -36.15 6.13 4.14
C LYS A 281 -35.44 6.49 5.45
N LYS A 282 -34.58 5.60 5.94
CA LYS A 282 -33.71 5.86 7.09
C LYS A 282 -32.60 6.81 6.65
N LYS A 283 -32.23 7.76 7.52
CA LYS A 283 -31.03 8.59 7.38
C LYS A 283 -29.78 7.69 7.23
N PRO A 284 -28.75 8.13 6.49
CA PRO A 284 -27.48 7.43 6.45
C PRO A 284 -26.95 7.30 7.88
N LYS A 285 -26.74 6.06 8.31
CA LYS A 285 -26.05 5.76 9.55
C LYS A 285 -24.72 5.16 9.15
N ILE A 286 -23.65 5.64 9.76
CA ILE A 286 -22.42 4.86 9.87
C ILE A 286 -22.83 3.63 10.67
N ASP A 287 -22.91 2.49 10.01
CA ASP A 287 -23.02 1.23 10.73
C ASP A 287 -21.63 0.92 11.28
N ALA A 288 -21.54 0.52 12.54
CA ALA A 288 -20.25 0.07 13.09
C ALA A 288 -19.79 -1.24 12.41
N GLU A 289 -20.69 -1.88 11.64
CA GLU A 289 -20.43 -3.00 10.74
C GLU A 289 -20.09 -2.58 9.29
N SER A 290 -20.08 -1.28 8.96
CA SER A 290 -19.69 -0.84 7.61
C SER A 290 -18.20 -1.12 7.37
N GLY A 291 -17.91 -2.03 6.43
CA GLY A 291 -16.55 -2.35 6.00
C GLY A 291 -15.84 -1.20 5.30
N PHE A 292 -14.58 -1.42 4.92
CA PHE A 292 -13.80 -0.44 4.17
C PHE A 292 -14.01 -0.57 2.66
N HIS A 293 -13.91 0.54 1.94
CA HIS A 293 -14.11 0.60 0.50
C HIS A 293 -12.95 1.30 -0.22
N PHE A 294 -12.59 0.78 -1.40
CA PHE A 294 -11.49 1.28 -2.23
C PHE A 294 -12.01 2.05 -3.45
N ILE A 295 -11.39 3.19 -3.70
CA ILE A 295 -11.58 4.01 -4.90
C ILE A 295 -10.24 4.14 -5.61
N ALA A 296 -10.24 3.97 -6.93
CA ALA A 296 -9.06 4.19 -7.76
C ALA A 296 -9.12 5.56 -8.45
N TYR A 297 -8.00 6.28 -8.46
CA TYR A 297 -7.81 7.49 -9.26
C TYR A 297 -6.74 7.23 -10.31
N VAL A 298 -7.05 7.47 -11.59
CA VAL A 298 -6.17 7.10 -12.71
C VAL A 298 -6.13 8.18 -13.80
N PRO A 299 -4.95 8.60 -14.28
CA PRO A 299 -4.82 9.32 -15.54
C PRO A 299 -4.98 8.33 -16.72
N ALA A 300 -5.98 8.54 -17.56
CA ALA A 300 -6.25 7.69 -18.73
C ALA A 300 -6.94 8.50 -19.84
N ASN A 301 -6.60 8.20 -21.10
CA ASN A 301 -7.22 8.80 -22.28
C ASN A 301 -7.27 10.34 -22.23
N GLY A 302 -6.17 10.97 -21.79
CA GLY A 302 -6.04 12.42 -21.69
C GLY A 302 -6.82 13.09 -20.55
N SER A 303 -7.40 12.32 -19.62
CA SER A 303 -8.15 12.84 -18.47
C SER A 303 -7.79 12.11 -17.17
N VAL A 304 -8.18 12.69 -16.03
CA VAL A 304 -8.10 12.03 -14.72
C VAL A 304 -9.47 11.52 -14.34
N TRP A 305 -9.51 10.29 -13.87
CA TRP A 305 -10.73 9.55 -13.57
C TRP A 305 -10.74 9.05 -12.15
N GLU A 306 -11.92 9.07 -11.57
CA GLU A 306 -12.26 8.33 -10.37
C GLU A 306 -13.07 7.07 -10.75
N LEU A 307 -12.56 5.92 -10.32
CA LEU A 307 -13.07 4.59 -10.61
C LEU A 307 -13.47 3.91 -9.30
N ASP A 308 -14.71 4.14 -8.90
CA ASP A 308 -15.34 3.52 -7.73
C ASP A 308 -16.15 2.29 -8.17
N GLY A 309 -15.75 1.09 -7.74
CA GLY A 309 -16.42 -0.16 -8.12
C GLY A 309 -17.89 -0.27 -7.68
N LEU A 310 -18.32 0.51 -6.68
CA LEU A 310 -19.72 0.54 -6.21
C LEU A 310 -20.58 1.55 -6.97
N LYS A 311 -19.97 2.52 -7.67
CA LYS A 311 -20.69 3.47 -8.52
C LYS A 311 -21.05 2.84 -9.86
N GLY A 312 -22.18 3.24 -10.44
CA GLY A 312 -22.64 2.70 -11.72
C GLY A 312 -21.71 3.03 -12.90
N ARG A 313 -20.88 4.07 -12.79
CA ARG A 313 -20.08 4.65 -13.87
C ARG A 313 -18.78 5.28 -13.36
N PRO A 314 -17.74 5.41 -14.21
CA PRO A 314 -16.54 6.17 -13.89
C PRO A 314 -16.85 7.67 -13.86
N ILE A 315 -16.14 8.43 -13.02
CA ILE A 315 -16.30 9.89 -12.90
C ILE A 315 -15.07 10.57 -13.49
N CYS A 316 -15.25 11.44 -14.48
CA CYS A 316 -14.17 12.25 -15.03
C CYS A 316 -13.94 13.50 -14.16
N LEU A 317 -12.74 13.65 -13.60
CA LEU A 317 -12.35 14.81 -12.79
C LEU A 317 -11.88 15.99 -13.66
N GLY A 318 -11.41 15.72 -14.88
CA GLY A 318 -11.02 16.76 -15.84
C GLY A 318 -9.97 16.31 -16.87
N PRO A 319 -9.72 17.12 -17.91
CA PRO A 319 -8.65 16.87 -18.88
C PRO A 319 -7.26 17.14 -18.29
N LEU A 320 -6.27 16.34 -18.68
CA LEU A 320 -4.87 16.55 -18.36
C LEU A 320 -4.35 17.83 -19.05
N GLN A 321 -3.59 18.64 -18.32
CA GLN A 321 -2.97 19.85 -18.84
C GLN A 321 -1.48 19.62 -19.08
N ASP A 322 -0.94 20.21 -20.15
CA ASP A 322 0.46 20.07 -20.51
C ASP A 322 1.39 20.62 -19.42
N GLY A 323 2.36 19.81 -18.99
CA GLY A 323 3.36 20.20 -17.98
C GLY A 323 2.89 20.13 -16.53
N GLU A 324 1.63 19.75 -16.28
CA GLU A 324 1.11 19.53 -14.93
C GLU A 324 1.01 18.04 -14.58
N HIS A 325 1.35 17.70 -13.33
CA HIS A 325 1.15 16.33 -12.84
C HIS A 325 -0.34 16.08 -12.60
N TRP A 326 -0.85 14.92 -13.03
CA TRP A 326 -2.28 14.57 -13.01
C TRP A 326 -2.90 14.62 -11.61
N THR A 327 -2.09 14.44 -10.56
CA THR A 327 -2.55 14.46 -9.17
C THR A 327 -3.11 15.81 -8.74
N LYS A 328 -2.79 16.91 -9.42
CA LYS A 328 -3.40 18.22 -9.15
C LYS A 328 -4.93 18.20 -9.31
N LEU A 329 -5.45 17.38 -10.21
CA LEU A 329 -6.90 17.22 -10.42
C LEU A 329 -7.54 16.29 -9.38
N ALA A 330 -6.79 15.30 -8.89
CA ALA A 330 -7.26 14.37 -7.85
C ALA A 330 -7.15 14.95 -6.43
N ASP A 331 -6.18 15.85 -6.19
CA ASP A 331 -5.90 16.48 -4.90
C ASP A 331 -7.13 17.14 -4.23
N PRO A 332 -7.92 18.01 -4.89
CA PRO A 332 -9.08 18.62 -4.26
C PRO A 332 -10.15 17.59 -3.87
N GLU A 333 -10.36 16.55 -4.69
CA GLU A 333 -11.32 15.48 -4.42
C GLU A 333 -10.86 14.61 -3.23
N LEU A 334 -9.58 14.24 -3.21
CA LEU A 334 -8.97 13.50 -2.09
C LEU A 334 -9.03 14.29 -0.79
N LYS A 335 -8.69 15.59 -0.83
CA LYS A 335 -8.78 16.48 0.36
C LYS A 335 -10.22 16.64 0.82
N ALA A 336 -11.17 16.82 -0.10
CA ALA A 336 -12.58 16.93 0.24
C ALA A 336 -13.07 15.66 0.95
N ARG A 337 -12.67 14.48 0.45
CA ARG A 337 -12.95 13.21 1.13
C ARG A 337 -12.31 13.14 2.50
N MET A 338 -11.00 13.35 2.61
CA MET A 338 -10.29 13.33 3.90
C MET A 338 -10.93 14.25 4.93
N GLN A 339 -11.31 15.47 4.54
CA GLN A 339 -11.97 16.45 5.42
C GLN A 339 -13.36 16.01 5.90
N GLN A 340 -14.13 15.30 5.06
CA GLN A 340 -15.41 14.73 5.47
C GLN A 340 -15.25 13.70 6.61
N PHE A 341 -14.07 13.08 6.73
CA PHE A 341 -13.77 12.05 7.72
C PHE A 341 -13.08 12.56 8.99
N GLU A 342 -12.45 13.74 8.97
CA GLU A 342 -11.74 14.32 10.13
C GLU A 342 -12.65 14.49 11.36
N GLY A 343 -13.94 14.79 11.17
CA GLY A 343 -14.91 14.95 12.26
C GLY A 343 -15.31 13.65 12.97
N ASN A 344 -15.04 12.48 12.37
CA ASN A 344 -15.58 11.20 12.82
C ASN A 344 -14.51 10.21 13.33
N ASN A 345 -13.22 10.60 13.43
CA ASN A 345 -12.09 9.70 13.76
C ASN A 345 -12.01 8.46 12.86
N ILE A 346 -12.32 8.61 11.57
CA ILE A 346 -12.32 7.48 10.63
C ILE A 346 -10.92 7.30 10.04
N ALA A 347 -10.45 6.06 10.02
CA ALA A 347 -9.19 5.68 9.40
C ALA A 347 -9.34 5.66 7.88
N PHE A 348 -8.41 6.31 7.18
CA PHE A 348 -8.24 6.21 5.73
C PHE A 348 -6.81 5.78 5.42
N ASN A 349 -6.59 5.23 4.23
CA ASN A 349 -5.27 4.86 3.73
C ASN A 349 -5.18 5.27 2.25
N LEU A 350 -4.03 5.77 1.83
CA LEU A 350 -3.79 6.19 0.46
C LEU A 350 -2.52 5.48 -0.04
N LEU A 351 -2.66 4.75 -1.14
CA LEU A 351 -1.57 4.04 -1.79
C LEU A 351 -1.35 4.62 -3.19
N ALA A 352 -0.10 4.64 -3.64
CA ALA A 352 0.27 4.98 -5.00
C ALA A 352 0.82 3.76 -5.73
N LEU A 353 0.27 3.47 -6.92
CA LEU A 353 0.88 2.59 -7.90
C LEU A 353 1.85 3.42 -8.74
N CYS A 354 3.13 3.06 -8.71
CA CYS A 354 4.22 3.75 -9.35
C CYS A 354 5.05 2.79 -10.20
N LYS A 355 5.89 3.33 -11.10
CA LYS A 355 6.92 2.53 -11.77
C LYS A 355 7.98 2.08 -10.76
N SER A 356 8.35 0.80 -10.80
CA SER A 356 9.45 0.28 -9.98
C SER A 356 10.77 0.94 -10.40
N PRO A 357 11.58 1.43 -9.44
CA PRO A 357 12.86 2.06 -9.76
C PRO A 357 13.95 1.03 -10.14
N LEU A 358 13.77 -0.26 -9.85
CA LEU A 358 14.82 -1.28 -9.99
C LEU A 358 15.38 -1.37 -11.41
N THR A 359 14.51 -1.47 -12.41
CA THR A 359 14.93 -1.56 -13.83
C THR A 359 15.66 -0.29 -14.27
N THR A 360 15.13 0.88 -13.91
CA THR A 360 15.78 2.18 -14.19
C THR A 360 17.14 2.31 -13.50
N LEU A 361 17.27 1.86 -12.25
CA LEU A 361 18.52 1.86 -11.49
C LEU A 361 19.53 0.90 -12.12
N ALA A 362 19.13 -0.30 -12.52
CA ALA A 362 19.98 -1.27 -13.22
C ALA A 362 20.48 -0.72 -14.56
N GLU A 363 19.59 -0.13 -15.36
CA GLU A 363 19.98 0.54 -16.62
C GLU A 363 20.97 1.68 -16.39
N ASN A 364 20.74 2.51 -15.37
CA ASN A 364 21.66 3.60 -15.03
C ASN A 364 23.02 3.05 -14.56
N LEU A 365 23.03 1.96 -13.80
CA LEU A 365 24.27 1.27 -13.43
C LEU A 365 25.02 0.77 -14.68
N ALA A 366 24.34 0.12 -15.63
CA ALA A 366 24.94 -0.31 -16.88
C ALA A 366 25.54 0.87 -17.67
N ARG A 367 24.84 2.01 -17.73
CA ARG A 367 25.36 3.25 -18.33
C ARG A 367 26.62 3.75 -17.62
N THR A 368 26.66 3.75 -16.29
CA THR A 368 27.88 4.17 -15.58
C THR A 368 29.08 3.25 -15.87
N MET A 369 28.86 1.94 -15.97
CA MET A 369 29.92 0.99 -16.33
C MET A 369 30.43 1.25 -17.74
N ARG A 370 29.52 1.51 -18.70
CA ARG A 370 29.90 1.86 -20.07
C ARG A 370 30.70 3.16 -20.13
N SER A 371 30.33 4.16 -19.33
CA SER A 371 31.08 5.41 -19.19
C SER A 371 32.49 5.20 -18.62
N PHE A 372 32.66 4.27 -17.68
CA PHE A 372 33.98 3.89 -17.16
C PHE A 372 34.85 3.20 -18.22
N GLU A 373 34.26 2.35 -19.06
CA GLU A 373 34.98 1.71 -20.18
C GLU A 373 35.55 2.77 -21.14
N LEU A 374 34.76 3.80 -21.47
CA LEU A 374 35.19 4.91 -22.33
C LEU A 374 36.33 5.73 -21.70
N LEU A 375 36.25 6.02 -20.40
CA LEU A 375 37.33 6.70 -19.67
C LEU A 375 38.61 5.84 -19.66
N ALA A 376 38.47 4.53 -19.47
CA ALA A 376 39.60 3.60 -19.48
C ALA A 376 40.24 3.51 -20.88
N ASP A 377 39.45 3.50 -21.96
CA ASP A 377 39.93 3.58 -23.34
C ASP A 377 40.72 4.88 -23.59
N ARG A 378 40.19 6.02 -23.15
CA ARG A 378 40.89 7.31 -23.27
C ARG A 378 42.20 7.31 -22.50
N ALA A 379 42.22 6.78 -21.28
CA ALA A 379 43.43 6.70 -20.47
C ALA A 379 44.51 5.83 -21.14
N ARG A 380 44.14 4.67 -21.69
CA ARG A 380 45.03 3.79 -22.46
C ARG A 380 45.64 4.49 -23.68
N ASN A 381 44.85 5.29 -24.39
CA ASN A 381 45.30 6.00 -25.60
C ASN A 381 46.22 7.21 -25.29
N SER A 382 46.33 7.64 -24.04
CA SER A 382 47.04 8.88 -23.63
C SER A 382 48.47 8.65 -23.14
N GLN A 383 49.13 7.57 -23.56
CA GLN A 383 50.52 7.20 -23.18
C GLN A 383 50.77 7.07 -21.65
N GLY A 384 49.78 6.65 -20.87
CA GLY A 384 49.94 6.25 -19.46
C GLY A 384 49.79 7.37 -18.42
N ASP A 385 49.86 8.64 -18.82
CA ASP A 385 49.82 9.80 -17.92
C ASP A 385 48.47 9.96 -17.19
N LEU A 386 47.37 9.53 -17.83
CA LEU A 386 46.03 9.48 -17.22
C LEU A 386 45.77 8.20 -16.42
N VAL A 387 46.47 7.11 -16.73
CA VAL A 387 46.31 5.83 -16.03
C VAL A 387 46.84 5.93 -14.60
N GLU A 388 47.97 6.64 -14.42
CA GLU A 388 48.58 6.89 -13.11
C GLU A 388 47.65 7.67 -12.17
N LEU A 389 46.83 8.59 -12.69
CA LEU A 389 45.85 9.35 -11.90
C LEU A 389 44.78 8.46 -11.26
N THR A 390 44.40 7.37 -11.92
CA THR A 390 43.42 6.40 -11.43
C THR A 390 44.07 5.18 -10.77
N ALA A 391 45.40 5.12 -10.71
CA ALA A 391 46.12 3.99 -10.16
C ALA A 391 45.89 3.90 -8.64
N GLY A 392 45.16 2.87 -8.21
CA GLY A 392 44.80 2.65 -6.80
C GLY A 392 43.34 2.95 -6.47
N GLU A 393 42.63 3.66 -7.36
CA GLU A 393 41.17 3.81 -7.23
C GLU A 393 40.45 2.57 -7.75
N VAL A 394 39.49 2.09 -6.96
CA VAL A 394 38.69 0.92 -7.32
C VAL A 394 37.37 1.39 -7.87
N GLN A 395 37.12 1.10 -9.15
CA GLN A 395 35.78 1.23 -9.73
C GLN A 395 34.78 0.42 -8.87
N PRO A 396 33.71 1.03 -8.34
CA PRO A 396 32.79 0.37 -7.42
C PRO A 396 32.23 -0.93 -7.98
N LEU A 397 31.78 -0.91 -9.25
CA LEU A 397 31.27 -2.07 -9.97
C LEU A 397 31.78 -2.07 -11.42
N LYS A 398 32.47 -3.14 -11.79
CA LYS A 398 33.09 -3.33 -13.11
C LYS A 398 32.21 -4.20 -14.01
N GLY A 399 32.34 -4.02 -15.32
CA GLY A 399 31.57 -4.75 -16.32
C GLY A 399 32.05 -6.16 -16.63
N ASP A 400 33.20 -6.57 -16.10
CA ASP A 400 33.80 -7.90 -16.27
C ASP A 400 33.49 -8.86 -15.11
N ASP A 401 32.83 -8.40 -14.05
CA ASP A 401 32.47 -9.19 -12.87
C ASP A 401 31.05 -9.76 -12.99
N GLU A 402 30.90 -10.86 -13.74
CA GLU A 402 29.60 -11.47 -14.04
C GLU A 402 28.78 -11.82 -12.79
N GLU A 403 29.43 -12.27 -11.71
CA GLU A 403 28.75 -12.63 -10.45
C GLU A 403 28.13 -11.38 -9.81
N ARG A 404 28.88 -10.27 -9.75
CA ARG A 404 28.35 -9.02 -9.23
C ARG A 404 27.30 -8.40 -10.15
N LEU A 405 27.44 -8.52 -11.47
CA LEU A 405 26.43 -8.02 -12.42
C LEU A 405 25.08 -8.73 -12.27
N ALA A 406 25.11 -10.06 -12.07
CA ALA A 406 23.90 -10.85 -11.86
C ALA A 406 23.10 -10.38 -10.63
N ALA A 407 23.75 -9.86 -9.59
CA ALA A 407 23.08 -9.30 -8.41
C ALA A 407 22.22 -8.05 -8.74
N TYR A 408 22.53 -7.37 -9.85
CA TYR A 408 21.77 -6.21 -10.35
C TYR A 408 20.86 -6.56 -11.54
N GLY A 409 20.72 -7.84 -11.87
CA GLY A 409 19.96 -8.28 -13.05
C GLY A 409 20.61 -7.88 -14.38
N LEU A 410 21.92 -7.61 -14.37
CA LEU A 410 22.68 -7.17 -15.54
C LEU A 410 23.52 -8.31 -16.12
N ALA A 411 23.71 -8.28 -17.44
CA ALA A 411 24.67 -9.09 -18.18
C ALA A 411 25.66 -8.18 -18.93
N PRO A 412 26.85 -8.68 -19.33
CA PRO A 412 27.84 -7.89 -20.06
C PRO A 412 27.29 -7.25 -21.36
N ARG A 413 26.33 -7.91 -22.02
CA ARG A 413 25.65 -7.38 -23.21
C ARG A 413 24.87 -6.09 -22.93
N ASP A 414 24.32 -5.95 -21.73
CA ASP A 414 23.48 -4.80 -21.35
C ASP A 414 24.35 -3.55 -21.18
N ILE A 415 25.60 -3.73 -20.73
CA ILE A 415 26.62 -2.67 -20.65
C ILE A 415 27.03 -2.23 -22.05
N GLN A 416 27.27 -3.16 -22.96
CA GLN A 416 27.66 -2.85 -24.34
C GLN A 416 26.56 -2.09 -25.10
N GLN A 417 25.30 -2.39 -24.81
CA GLN A 417 24.13 -1.73 -25.40
C GLN A 417 23.73 -0.44 -24.68
N ALA A 418 24.28 -0.18 -23.50
CA ALA A 418 23.95 0.98 -22.71
C ALA A 418 24.33 2.28 -23.45
N LYS A 419 23.36 3.18 -23.58
CA LYS A 419 23.56 4.49 -24.21
C LYS A 419 24.16 5.45 -23.22
N VAL A 420 25.36 5.94 -23.51
CA VAL A 420 26.01 7.00 -22.73
C VAL A 420 25.52 8.36 -23.22
N ASP A 421 25.52 9.36 -22.34
CA ASP A 421 25.19 10.72 -22.70
C ASP A 421 26.17 11.26 -23.76
N SER A 422 25.63 11.74 -24.88
CA SER A 422 26.40 12.39 -25.95
C SER A 422 27.33 13.52 -25.48
N ALA A 423 26.91 14.28 -24.45
CA ALA A 423 27.72 15.34 -23.88
C ALA A 423 28.93 14.78 -23.10
N PHE A 424 28.76 13.63 -22.44
CA PHE A 424 29.85 12.91 -21.79
C PHE A 424 30.79 12.31 -22.83
N GLU A 425 30.27 11.64 -23.86
CA GLU A 425 31.08 11.09 -24.95
C GLU A 425 31.92 12.17 -25.65
N THR A 426 31.32 13.33 -25.93
CA THR A 426 32.02 14.47 -26.54
C THR A 426 33.16 14.96 -25.65
N GLN A 427 32.93 15.06 -24.34
CA GLN A 427 33.97 15.44 -23.39
C GLN A 427 35.10 14.41 -23.36
N VAL A 428 34.80 13.13 -23.14
CA VAL A 428 35.82 12.06 -23.04
C VAL A 428 36.68 11.93 -24.30
N ASN A 429 36.09 12.15 -25.46
CA ASN A 429 36.79 12.08 -26.74
C ASN A 429 37.58 13.36 -27.11
N ASP A 430 37.54 14.41 -26.28
CA ASP A 430 38.33 15.64 -26.52
C ASP A 430 39.84 15.32 -26.43
N PRO A 431 40.61 15.49 -27.53
CA PRO A 431 42.05 15.27 -27.53
C PRO A 431 42.81 16.18 -26.56
N LEU A 432 42.26 17.37 -26.26
CA LEU A 432 42.85 18.41 -25.42
C LEU A 432 42.38 18.35 -23.95
N MET A 433 41.66 17.30 -23.55
CA MET A 433 41.19 17.16 -22.16
C MET A 433 42.35 17.27 -21.15
N GLU A 434 42.21 18.19 -20.19
CA GLU A 434 43.12 18.34 -19.07
C GLU A 434 42.97 17.20 -18.04
N LYS A 435 44.07 16.88 -17.34
CA LYS A 435 44.11 15.85 -16.27
C LYS A 435 43.09 16.09 -15.15
N THR A 436 42.97 17.34 -14.73
CA THR A 436 42.00 17.79 -13.72
C THR A 436 40.58 17.45 -14.16
N LYS A 437 40.26 17.70 -15.44
CA LYS A 437 38.93 17.44 -15.98
C LYS A 437 38.62 15.95 -16.07
N PHE A 438 39.58 15.14 -16.49
CA PHE A 438 39.46 13.68 -16.49
C PHE A 438 39.13 13.16 -15.08
N TRP A 439 39.87 13.65 -14.07
CA TRP A 439 39.68 13.25 -12.68
C TRP A 439 38.34 13.71 -12.09
N GLU A 440 37.88 14.91 -12.42
CA GLU A 440 36.53 15.38 -12.07
C GLU A 440 35.44 14.46 -12.61
N LEU A 441 35.54 14.08 -13.90
CA LEU A 441 34.58 13.18 -14.54
C LEU A 441 34.60 11.79 -13.90
N TYR A 442 35.79 11.25 -13.64
CA TYR A 442 35.95 9.95 -12.98
C TYR A 442 35.31 9.95 -11.58
N ASN A 443 35.60 10.94 -10.74
CA ASN A 443 35.04 11.04 -9.39
C ASN A 443 33.54 11.25 -9.38
N LYS A 444 33.03 12.08 -10.30
CA LYS A 444 31.60 12.29 -10.47
C LYS A 444 30.91 10.95 -10.80
N LEU A 445 31.46 10.21 -11.75
CA LEU A 445 30.93 8.91 -12.17
C LEU A 445 31.00 7.85 -11.06
N ALA A 446 32.10 7.82 -10.29
CA ALA A 446 32.24 6.92 -9.14
C ALA A 446 31.21 7.24 -8.05
N THR A 447 31.03 8.53 -7.73
CA THR A 447 30.04 8.98 -6.75
C THR A 447 28.62 8.61 -7.20
N GLU A 448 28.31 8.81 -8.48
CA GLU A 448 27.04 8.44 -9.09
C GLU A 448 26.79 6.92 -9.00
N GLN A 449 27.76 6.09 -9.41
CA GLN A 449 27.65 4.64 -9.34
C GLN A 449 27.45 4.13 -7.90
N ILE A 450 28.16 4.71 -6.93
CA ILE A 450 27.98 4.38 -5.50
C ILE A 450 26.56 4.70 -5.03
N SER A 451 26.03 5.88 -5.42
CA SER A 451 24.64 6.26 -5.09
C SER A 451 23.65 5.26 -5.69
N LEU A 452 23.79 4.95 -6.98
CA LEU A 452 22.91 4.01 -7.68
C LEU A 452 22.94 2.60 -7.07
N ILE A 453 24.13 2.10 -6.69
CA ILE A 453 24.29 0.82 -6.00
C ILE A 453 23.53 0.83 -4.66
N ARG A 454 23.72 1.90 -3.86
CA ARG A 454 23.03 2.04 -2.57
C ARG A 454 21.52 2.05 -2.75
N ASP A 455 21.03 2.83 -3.70
CA ASP A 455 19.60 3.01 -3.92
C ASP A 455 18.97 1.70 -4.46
N TYR A 456 19.65 0.98 -5.36
CA TYR A 456 19.24 -0.35 -5.81
C TYR A 456 19.17 -1.36 -4.66
N ASN A 457 20.21 -1.42 -3.84
CA ASN A 457 20.26 -2.33 -2.69
C ASN A 457 19.16 -2.00 -1.66
N SER A 458 18.86 -0.72 -1.45
CA SER A 458 17.76 -0.27 -0.59
C SER A 458 16.41 -0.76 -1.12
N GLU A 459 16.20 -0.71 -2.43
CA GLU A 459 14.96 -1.17 -3.07
C GLU A 459 14.80 -2.69 -3.02
N VAL A 460 15.88 -3.44 -3.26
CA VAL A 460 15.88 -4.90 -3.08
C VAL A 460 15.62 -5.29 -1.62
N ALA A 461 16.17 -4.53 -0.66
CA ALA A 461 15.90 -4.76 0.76
C ALA A 461 14.44 -4.49 1.11
N ALA A 462 13.82 -3.45 0.54
CA ALA A 462 12.40 -3.16 0.72
C ALA A 462 11.51 -4.30 0.19
N LEU A 463 11.82 -4.84 -1.00
CA LEU A 463 11.12 -6.02 -1.53
C LEU A 463 11.22 -7.25 -0.62
N LYS A 464 12.38 -7.44 0.02
CA LYS A 464 12.56 -8.54 0.97
C LYS A 464 11.70 -8.35 2.23
N VAL A 465 11.56 -7.12 2.71
CA VAL A 465 10.65 -6.80 3.83
C VAL A 465 9.21 -7.10 3.45
N ASP A 466 8.79 -6.75 2.23
CA ASP A 466 7.46 -7.08 1.70
C ASP A 466 7.24 -8.60 1.65
N ASP A 467 8.21 -9.35 1.12
CA ASP A 467 8.14 -10.81 1.05
C ASP A 467 8.06 -11.46 2.43
N ASP A 468 8.81 -10.94 3.40
CA ASP A 468 8.79 -11.44 4.78
C ASP A 468 7.47 -11.07 5.48
N ARG A 469 6.88 -9.91 5.19
CA ARG A 469 5.53 -9.53 5.65
C ARG A 469 4.48 -10.48 5.10
N VAL A 470 4.53 -10.75 3.80
CA VAL A 470 3.63 -11.68 3.12
C VAL A 470 3.75 -13.09 3.71
N LYS A 471 4.98 -13.61 3.87
CA LYS A 471 5.21 -14.90 4.54
C LYS A 471 4.70 -14.91 5.97
N GLY A 472 4.88 -13.81 6.70
CA GLY A 472 4.36 -13.64 8.06
C GLY A 472 2.84 -13.72 8.12
N ARG A 473 2.14 -13.09 7.16
CA ARG A 473 0.67 -13.11 7.09
C ARG A 473 0.11 -14.50 6.87
N LYS A 474 0.80 -15.38 6.12
CA LYS A 474 0.36 -16.77 5.89
C LYS A 474 0.51 -17.68 7.12
N LYS A 475 1.25 -17.28 8.17
CA LYS A 475 1.46 -18.11 9.36
C LYS A 475 0.24 -18.11 10.26
N ASP A 476 -0.28 -19.31 10.55
CA ASP A 476 -1.30 -19.50 11.58
C ASP A 476 -0.63 -19.78 12.94
N HIS A 477 -0.84 -18.87 13.89
CA HIS A 477 -0.31 -18.99 15.25
C HIS A 477 -1.26 -19.75 16.19
N THR A 478 -2.47 -20.11 15.76
CA THR A 478 -3.48 -20.81 16.57
C THR A 478 -2.96 -22.13 17.16
N PRO A 479 -2.25 -23.01 16.41
CA PRO A 479 -1.71 -24.23 16.99
C PRO A 479 -0.65 -23.96 18.08
N ALA A 480 0.16 -22.91 17.91
CA ALA A 480 1.18 -22.51 18.87
C ALA A 480 0.55 -21.92 20.14
N ILE A 481 -0.45 -21.04 19.97
CA ILE A 481 -1.22 -20.46 21.08
C ILE A 481 -1.93 -21.57 21.85
N HIS A 482 -2.57 -22.52 21.17
CA HIS A 482 -3.23 -23.66 21.80
C HIS A 482 -2.24 -24.49 22.63
N CYS A 483 -1.08 -24.83 22.07
CA CYS A 483 -0.03 -25.54 22.80
C CYS A 483 0.47 -24.76 24.02
N TRP A 484 0.63 -23.44 23.89
CA TRP A 484 1.06 -22.58 24.99
C TRP A 484 0.01 -22.53 26.12
N LEU A 485 -1.27 -22.34 25.77
CA LEU A 485 -2.37 -22.37 26.73
C LEU A 485 -2.50 -23.72 27.44
N GLN A 486 -2.30 -24.83 26.72
CA GLN A 486 -2.26 -26.17 27.34
C GLN A 486 -1.16 -26.25 28.40
N LYS A 487 0.07 -25.84 28.07
CA LYS A 487 1.18 -25.83 29.04
C LYS A 487 0.92 -24.92 30.23
N LEU A 488 0.36 -23.73 30.03
CA LEU A 488 0.02 -22.83 31.12
C LEU A 488 -1.05 -23.42 32.05
N THR A 489 -2.00 -24.18 31.49
CA THR A 489 -3.05 -24.86 32.25
C THR A 489 -2.47 -26.02 33.05
N GLU A 490 -1.62 -26.85 32.44
CA GLU A 490 -0.94 -27.97 33.09
C GLU A 490 -0.08 -27.53 34.29
N ASN A 491 0.45 -26.31 34.25
CA ASN A 491 1.26 -25.71 35.32
C ASN A 491 0.44 -24.88 36.33
N GLY A 492 -0.89 -24.82 36.19
CA GLY A 492 -1.76 -24.08 37.12
C GLY A 492 -1.74 -22.55 36.99
N ILE A 493 -0.90 -21.99 36.11
CA ILE A 493 -0.68 -20.54 35.94
C ILE A 493 -1.96 -19.83 35.47
N LEU A 494 -2.71 -20.46 34.55
CA LEU A 494 -3.95 -19.88 34.03
C LEU A 494 -5.03 -19.72 35.11
N THR A 495 -5.07 -20.64 36.07
CA THR A 495 -5.98 -20.57 37.23
C THR A 495 -5.62 -19.44 38.18
N ASP A 496 -4.32 -19.21 38.41
CA ASP A 496 -3.83 -18.10 39.23
C ASP A 496 -4.20 -16.76 38.59
N TRP A 497 -3.93 -16.59 37.29
CA TRP A 497 -4.29 -15.38 36.54
C TRP A 497 -5.80 -15.12 36.49
N ALA A 498 -6.60 -16.17 36.31
CA ALA A 498 -8.06 -16.03 36.32
C ALA A 498 -8.59 -15.58 37.69
N SER A 499 -7.92 -15.96 38.77
CA SER A 499 -8.26 -15.54 40.13
C SER A 499 -7.85 -14.09 40.38
N ASP A 500 -6.66 -13.68 39.92
CA ASP A 500 -6.17 -12.30 40.05
C ASP A 500 -6.96 -11.28 39.22
N LEU A 501 -7.50 -11.68 38.05
CA LEU A 501 -8.37 -10.82 37.22
C LEU A 501 -9.79 -10.64 37.78
N GLN A 502 -10.21 -11.50 38.71
CA GLN A 502 -11.51 -11.45 39.36
C GLN A 502 -11.47 -10.72 40.72
N ALA A 503 -10.27 -10.48 41.27
CA ALA A 503 -10.02 -9.66 42.45
C ALA A 503 -9.89 -8.17 42.09
#